data_AF-A0A0G1SQT5-F1
#
_entry.id   AF-A0A0G1SQT5-F1
#
_cell.length_a   1.000
_cell.length_b   1.000
_cell.length_c   1.000
_cell.angle_alpha   90.00
_cell.angle_beta   90.00
_cell.angle_gamma   90.00
#
_symmetry.space_group_name_H-M   'P 1'
#
loop_
_entity.id
_entity.type
_entity.pdbx_description
1 polymer ?
#
loop_
_entity_poly.entity_id
_entity_poly.type
_entity_poly.pdbx_seq_one_letter_code
_entity_poly.pdbx_strand_id
1 'polypeptide(L)'
;DTWFSSGQWPFATLLTQSLSKSKPSSNDFKQFYPTSVMETGYDILFFWVLRMIMIGLYSTGKVPFKTVVLHGLVRDIRGVKMSKSKGNAINPLEMIGRYGADALRMSLVWGGLIENDINFDEQKIKGQRNFANKIWNIGRLLAINTDDSKTRAAVRNKTVHDRRIMKQLAVTVQTATRAIESYKLNIAAEILYEFVWHQFADVYLESIKKKTETGEVYIPQPSLGIAHSVFRDILKALHPFMPFVTEAMWQRMSYGKKTMLIAESWPKYKTKS
;
A
#
# COMPACT_ATOMS: atom_id res chain seq x y z
N ASP A 1 34.10 -11.89 9.86
CA ASP A 1 33.18 -10.82 10.28
C ASP A 1 31.92 -10.88 9.42
N THR A 2 30.74 -11.10 10.00
CA THR A 2 29.45 -11.17 9.27
C THR A 2 29.18 -9.90 8.46
N TRP A 3 29.66 -8.75 8.94
CA TRP A 3 29.51 -7.47 8.25
C TRP A 3 30.34 -7.34 6.97
N PHE A 4 31.41 -8.13 6.84
CA PHE A 4 32.18 -8.21 5.60
C PHE A 4 31.40 -8.94 4.50
N SER A 5 30.73 -10.04 4.84
CA SER A 5 29.87 -10.76 3.89
C SER A 5 28.60 -9.97 3.54
N SER A 6 27.91 -9.40 4.53
CA SER A 6 26.65 -8.66 4.27
C SER A 6 26.88 -7.33 3.55
N GLY A 7 28.06 -6.71 3.71
CA GLY A 7 28.46 -5.53 2.96
C GLY A 7 28.61 -5.76 1.45
N GLN A 8 28.72 -7.01 0.99
CA GLN A 8 28.82 -7.33 -0.44
C GLN A 8 27.46 -7.51 -1.11
N TRP A 9 26.36 -7.47 -0.34
CA TRP A 9 25.00 -7.76 -0.80
C TRP A 9 24.60 -7.05 -2.11
N PRO A 10 24.87 -5.74 -2.33
CA PRO A 10 24.35 -5.01 -3.48
C PRO A 10 24.85 -5.51 -4.85
N PHE A 11 26.02 -6.13 -4.89
CA PHE A 11 26.60 -6.64 -6.14
C PHE A 11 26.70 -8.16 -6.13
N ALA A 12 27.01 -8.80 -5.00
CA ALA A 12 27.18 -10.23 -4.93
C ALA A 12 25.90 -10.98 -5.36
N THR A 13 24.74 -10.50 -4.92
CA THR A 13 23.43 -11.08 -5.29
C THR A 13 23.15 -11.01 -6.80
N LEU A 14 23.55 -9.92 -7.44
CA LEU A 14 23.38 -9.70 -8.89
C LEU A 14 24.42 -10.44 -9.74
N LEU A 15 25.63 -10.65 -9.20
CA LEU A 15 26.71 -11.37 -9.87
C LEU A 15 26.60 -12.89 -9.71
N THR A 16 25.83 -13.41 -8.76
CA THR A 16 25.71 -14.85 -8.49
C THR A 16 25.17 -15.62 -9.71
N GLN A 17 24.35 -15.00 -10.56
CA GLN A 17 23.85 -15.64 -11.77
C GLN A 17 24.92 -15.82 -12.86
N SER A 18 26.01 -15.02 -12.84
CA SER A 18 27.16 -15.22 -13.74
C SER A 18 27.93 -16.53 -13.48
N LEU A 19 27.70 -17.17 -12.32
CA LEU A 19 28.37 -18.40 -11.90
C LEU A 19 27.56 -19.67 -12.22
N SER A 20 26.30 -19.53 -12.65
CA SER A 20 25.44 -20.67 -13.02
C SER A 20 25.68 -21.06 -14.48
N LYS A 21 26.35 -22.19 -14.71
CA LYS A 21 26.60 -22.75 -16.06
C LYS A 21 25.33 -23.06 -16.88
N SER A 22 24.15 -23.08 -16.25
CA SER A 22 22.88 -23.47 -16.87
C SER A 22 22.04 -22.31 -17.43
N LYS A 23 22.43 -21.05 -17.25
CA LYS A 23 21.72 -19.91 -17.86
C LYS A 23 22.70 -18.87 -18.42
N PRO A 24 22.77 -18.71 -19.75
CA PRO A 24 23.52 -17.61 -20.33
C PRO A 24 22.79 -16.29 -20.08
N SER A 25 23.54 -15.30 -19.59
CA SER A 25 23.32 -13.85 -19.78
C SER A 25 22.02 -13.19 -19.26
N SER A 26 21.69 -13.30 -17.98
CA SER A 26 21.11 -12.10 -17.34
C SER A 26 22.29 -11.23 -16.88
N ASN A 27 22.40 -10.02 -17.44
CA ASN A 27 23.34 -9.04 -16.90
C ASN A 27 22.59 -8.23 -15.83
N ASP A 28 22.07 -8.93 -14.82
CA ASP A 28 21.31 -8.33 -13.71
C ASP A 28 22.13 -7.22 -13.05
N PHE A 29 23.45 -7.42 -12.95
CA PHE A 29 24.36 -6.38 -12.50
C PHE A 29 24.28 -5.13 -13.37
N LYS A 30 24.40 -5.22 -14.70
CA LYS A 30 24.28 -4.06 -15.60
C LYS A 30 22.90 -3.40 -15.55
N GLN A 31 21.84 -4.18 -15.33
CA GLN A 31 20.47 -3.65 -15.35
C GLN A 31 20.04 -3.02 -14.03
N PHE A 32 20.43 -3.62 -12.89
CA PHE A 32 19.90 -3.29 -11.58
C PHE A 32 20.95 -2.69 -10.62
N TYR A 33 22.21 -2.54 -11.03
CA TYR A 33 23.25 -1.85 -10.28
C TYR A 33 23.65 -0.51 -10.94
N PRO A 34 23.61 0.63 -10.22
CA PRO A 34 23.23 0.79 -8.81
C PRO A 34 21.73 0.59 -8.53
N THR A 35 21.41 0.04 -7.37
CA THR A 35 20.04 -0.14 -6.88
C THR A 35 19.36 1.21 -6.64
N SER A 36 18.05 1.30 -6.86
CA SER A 36 17.32 2.57 -6.70
C SER A 36 17.25 3.02 -5.23
N VAL A 37 16.84 2.13 -4.32
CA VAL A 37 16.56 2.45 -2.91
C VAL A 37 17.12 1.35 -2.00
N MET A 38 17.85 1.74 -0.95
CA MET A 38 18.23 0.90 0.17
C MET A 38 17.43 1.34 1.39
N GLU A 39 16.51 0.50 1.83
CA GLU A 39 15.68 0.75 3.01
C GLU A 39 16.18 -0.11 4.19
N THR A 40 16.30 0.52 5.37
CA THR A 40 16.73 -0.17 6.59
C THR A 40 16.48 0.68 7.84
N GLY A 41 16.49 0.04 9.01
CA GLY A 41 16.53 0.72 10.29
C GLY A 41 17.82 1.52 10.46
N TYR A 42 17.75 2.69 11.10
CA TYR A 42 18.93 3.53 11.34
C TYR A 42 20.02 2.84 12.19
N ASP A 43 19.67 1.81 12.96
CA ASP A 43 20.57 1.17 13.92
C ASP A 43 21.72 0.38 13.27
N ILE A 44 21.60 0.05 11.97
CA ILE A 44 22.65 -0.61 11.19
C ILE A 44 23.26 0.27 10.09
N LEU A 45 23.05 1.59 10.14
CA LEU A 45 23.63 2.55 9.20
C LEU A 45 25.16 2.40 9.10
N PHE A 46 25.87 2.44 10.23
CA PHE A 46 27.33 2.34 10.25
C PHE A 46 27.84 0.92 9.96
N PHE A 47 27.17 -0.09 10.51
CA PHE A 47 27.62 -1.47 10.42
C PHE A 47 27.35 -2.12 9.07
N TRP A 48 26.29 -1.69 8.36
CA TRP A 48 25.87 -2.30 7.11
C TRP A 48 25.90 -1.33 5.94
N VAL A 49 25.16 -0.22 6.01
CA VAL A 49 25.00 0.70 4.87
C VAL A 49 26.33 1.31 4.45
N LEU A 50 27.10 1.85 5.41
CA LEU A 50 28.43 2.40 5.09
C LEU A 50 29.39 1.32 4.58
N ARG A 51 29.34 0.11 5.10
CA ARG A 51 30.17 -0.99 4.61
C ARG A 51 29.79 -1.40 3.18
N MET A 52 28.50 -1.41 2.86
CA MET A 52 28.04 -1.61 1.48
C MET A 52 28.58 -0.54 0.54
N ILE A 53 28.59 0.73 0.97
CA ILE A 53 29.16 1.82 0.17
C ILE A 53 30.67 1.61 -0.03
N MET A 54 31.43 1.38 1.03
CA MET A 54 32.89 1.21 0.95
C MET A 54 33.28 0.02 0.06
N ILE A 55 32.68 -1.14 0.31
CA ILE A 55 32.99 -2.36 -0.43
C ILE A 55 32.46 -2.27 -1.86
N GLY A 56 31.25 -1.74 -2.06
CA GLY A 56 30.68 -1.51 -3.39
C GLY A 56 31.56 -0.59 -4.25
N LEU A 57 32.04 0.52 -3.69
CA LEU A 57 32.99 1.41 -4.36
C LEU A 57 34.31 0.72 -4.68
N TYR A 58 34.87 -0.01 -3.70
CA TYR A 58 36.12 -0.74 -3.89
C TYR A 58 36.02 -1.80 -5.00
N SER A 59 34.94 -2.60 -5.00
CA SER A 59 34.79 -3.74 -5.91
C SER A 59 34.24 -3.36 -7.29
N THR A 60 33.45 -2.27 -7.40
CA THR A 60 32.71 -1.95 -8.63
C THR A 60 33.00 -0.57 -9.20
N GLY A 61 33.69 0.30 -8.44
CA GLY A 61 33.92 1.70 -8.81
C GLY A 61 32.66 2.57 -8.77
N LYS A 62 31.51 2.08 -8.31
CA LYS A 62 30.24 2.82 -8.25
C LYS A 62 29.59 2.71 -6.88
N VAL A 63 28.88 3.76 -6.49
CA VAL A 63 28.03 3.76 -5.29
C VAL A 63 26.89 2.74 -5.49
N PRO A 64 26.62 1.85 -4.51
CA PRO A 64 25.72 0.71 -4.69
C PRO A 64 24.23 1.05 -4.80
N PHE A 65 23.81 2.19 -4.27
CA PHE A 65 22.42 2.63 -4.29
C PHE A 65 22.30 4.14 -4.46
N LYS A 66 21.20 4.60 -5.09
CA LYS A 66 20.95 6.02 -5.36
C LYS A 66 20.34 6.75 -4.17
N THR A 67 19.51 6.07 -3.38
CA THR A 67 18.81 6.65 -2.23
C THR A 67 18.86 5.67 -1.06
N VAL A 68 19.09 6.19 0.15
CA VAL A 68 18.95 5.44 1.41
C VAL A 68 17.75 5.99 2.15
N VAL A 69 16.80 5.13 2.50
CA VAL A 69 15.63 5.47 3.32
C VAL A 69 15.83 4.81 4.68
N LEU A 70 15.96 5.64 5.72
CA LEU A 70 16.14 5.14 7.08
C LEU A 70 14.81 5.21 7.83
N HIS A 71 14.36 4.07 8.31
CA HIS A 71 13.19 4.00 9.17
C HIS A 71 13.59 3.89 10.66
N GLY A 72 12.69 4.29 11.54
CA GLY A 72 12.82 4.08 12.98
C GLY A 72 12.60 2.64 13.39
N LEU A 73 12.81 2.35 14.66
CA LEU A 73 12.63 1.03 15.26
C LEU A 73 11.23 0.88 15.82
N VAL A 74 10.69 -0.34 15.70
CA VAL A 74 9.49 -0.70 16.46
C VAL A 74 9.90 -1.00 17.91
N ARG A 75 9.28 -0.28 18.84
CA ARG A 75 9.47 -0.40 20.28
C ARG A 75 8.26 -1.07 20.92
N ASP A 76 8.43 -1.59 22.13
CA ASP A 76 7.27 -2.05 22.90
C ASP A 76 6.38 -0.87 23.33
N ILE A 77 5.26 -1.17 23.98
CA ILE A 77 4.30 -0.14 24.45
C ILE A 77 4.90 0.85 25.46
N ARG A 78 6.03 0.50 26.10
CA ARG A 78 6.76 1.35 27.05
C ARG A 78 7.93 2.10 26.39
N GLY A 79 8.11 1.99 25.08
CA GLY A 79 9.20 2.64 24.33
C GLY A 79 10.55 1.92 24.43
N VAL A 80 10.60 0.69 24.95
CA VAL A 80 11.86 -0.07 25.02
C VAL A 80 12.08 -0.82 23.70
N LYS A 81 13.32 -0.83 23.21
CA LYS A 81 13.71 -1.63 22.03
C LYS A 81 13.29 -3.08 22.24
N MET A 82 12.54 -3.64 21.30
CA MET A 82 12.13 -5.04 21.33
C MET A 82 13.36 -5.94 21.15
N SER A 83 13.51 -6.95 21.99
CA SER A 83 14.50 -8.02 21.80
C SER A 83 14.02 -9.33 22.40
N LYS A 84 14.43 -10.45 21.78
CA LYS A 84 14.14 -11.79 22.32
C LYS A 84 14.65 -11.95 23.76
N SER A 85 15.82 -11.38 24.05
CA SER A 85 16.44 -11.41 25.39
C SER A 85 15.66 -10.64 26.47
N LYS A 86 14.85 -9.64 26.10
CA LYS A 86 14.04 -8.85 27.03
C LYS A 86 12.62 -9.40 27.21
N GLY A 87 12.24 -10.45 26.47
CA GLY A 87 10.91 -11.05 26.52
C GLY A 87 9.78 -10.16 25.99
N ASN A 88 10.08 -8.98 25.43
CA ASN A 88 9.12 -8.02 24.89
C ASN A 88 8.97 -8.09 23.36
N ALA A 89 9.53 -9.12 22.73
CA ALA A 89 9.44 -9.34 21.30
C ALA A 89 8.05 -9.84 20.92
N ILE A 90 7.38 -9.14 20.01
CA ILE A 90 6.05 -9.51 19.51
C ILE A 90 6.22 -10.31 18.22
N ASN A 91 5.55 -11.47 18.15
CA ASN A 91 5.59 -12.29 16.96
C ASN A 91 4.61 -11.73 15.91
N PRO A 92 5.08 -11.28 14.73
CA PRO A 92 4.19 -10.75 13.70
C PRO A 92 3.18 -11.80 13.20
N LEU A 93 3.52 -13.09 13.22
CA LEU A 93 2.59 -14.15 12.81
C LEU A 93 1.41 -14.30 13.76
N GLU A 94 1.63 -14.07 15.07
CA GLU A 94 0.54 -14.07 16.05
C GLU A 94 -0.42 -12.90 15.78
N MET A 95 0.13 -11.71 15.50
CA MET A 95 -0.67 -10.53 15.17
C MET A 95 -1.44 -10.72 13.85
N ILE A 96 -0.82 -11.34 12.85
CA ILE A 96 -1.47 -11.71 11.60
C ILE A 96 -2.62 -12.69 11.86
N GLY A 97 -2.41 -13.72 12.69
CA GLY A 97 -3.46 -14.67 13.04
C GLY A 97 -4.65 -14.02 13.76
N ARG A 98 -4.40 -13.00 14.58
CA ARG A 98 -5.44 -12.30 15.37
C ARG A 98 -6.16 -11.20 14.58
N TYR A 99 -5.46 -10.48 13.71
CA TYR A 99 -5.97 -9.24 13.08
C TYR A 99 -5.90 -9.21 11.55
N GLY A 100 -5.16 -10.12 10.94
CA GLY A 100 -4.89 -10.14 9.50
C GLY A 100 -3.64 -9.36 9.11
N ALA A 101 -3.02 -9.77 8.01
CA ALA A 101 -1.77 -9.19 7.52
C ALA A 101 -1.92 -7.72 7.08
N ASP A 102 -3.02 -7.36 6.43
CA ASP A 102 -3.26 -5.97 6.02
C ASP A 102 -3.38 -5.03 7.21
N ALA A 103 -4.03 -5.47 8.29
CA ALA A 103 -4.16 -4.68 9.51
C ALA A 103 -2.78 -4.39 10.12
N LEU A 104 -1.93 -5.43 10.23
CA LEU A 104 -0.57 -5.26 10.73
C LEU A 104 0.25 -4.34 9.82
N ARG A 105 0.28 -4.58 8.51
CA ARG A 105 1.01 -3.76 7.53
C ARG A 105 0.61 -2.29 7.62
N MET A 106 -0.70 -2.01 7.55
CA MET A 106 -1.22 -0.65 7.60
C MET A 106 -0.89 0.02 8.94
N SER A 107 -0.94 -0.71 10.07
CA SER A 107 -0.66 -0.15 11.40
C SER A 107 0.79 0.28 11.60
N LEU A 108 1.74 -0.37 10.91
CA LEU A 108 3.16 -0.03 10.98
C LEU A 108 3.49 1.23 10.15
N VAL A 109 2.69 1.52 9.12
CA VAL A 109 2.91 2.66 8.23
C VAL A 109 2.08 3.88 8.62
N TRP A 110 0.81 3.69 8.95
CA TRP A 110 -0.13 4.77 9.26
C TRP A 110 0.21 5.42 10.62
N GLY A 111 0.10 6.73 10.78
CA GLY A 111 0.14 7.39 12.10
C GLY A 111 1.52 7.49 12.77
N GLY A 112 2.60 7.32 12.02
CA GLY A 112 3.97 7.57 12.49
C GLY A 112 4.88 7.96 11.33
N LEU A 113 5.69 9.00 11.50
CA LEU A 113 6.74 9.34 10.54
C LEU A 113 7.70 8.15 10.42
N ILE A 114 8.08 7.79 9.19
CA ILE A 114 8.90 6.62 8.92
C ILE A 114 10.25 6.71 9.65
N GLU A 115 10.79 7.93 9.75
CA GLU A 115 12.09 8.21 10.36
C GLU A 115 12.06 8.04 11.89
N ASN A 116 10.88 8.06 12.50
CA ASN A 116 10.72 7.99 13.94
C ASN A 116 10.48 6.56 14.41
N ASP A 117 10.94 6.28 15.63
CA ASP A 117 10.56 5.06 16.31
C ASP A 117 9.05 5.06 16.57
N ILE A 118 8.44 3.89 16.43
CA ILE A 118 7.01 3.70 16.72
C ILE A 118 6.85 2.73 17.88
N ASN A 119 5.99 3.08 18.84
CA ASN A 119 5.57 2.14 19.86
C ASN A 119 4.55 1.18 19.25
N PHE A 120 4.76 -0.11 19.49
CA PHE A 120 3.79 -1.12 19.13
C PHE A 120 2.53 -0.95 19.99
N ASP A 121 1.42 -0.65 19.34
CA ASP A 121 0.11 -0.53 19.96
C ASP A 121 -0.89 -1.44 19.24
N GLU A 122 -1.36 -2.45 19.96
CA GLU A 122 -2.34 -3.40 19.45
C GLU A 122 -3.70 -2.73 19.13
N GLN A 123 -4.05 -1.62 19.80
CA GLN A 123 -5.26 -0.86 19.49
C GLN A 123 -5.19 -0.23 18.10
N LYS A 124 -4.00 0.23 17.69
CA LYS A 124 -3.76 0.71 16.33
C LYS A 124 -4.01 -0.39 15.30
N ILE A 125 -3.56 -1.62 15.56
CA ILE A 125 -3.81 -2.78 14.69
C ILE A 125 -5.32 -3.07 14.61
N LYS A 126 -6.03 -3.06 15.74
CA LYS A 126 -7.50 -3.22 15.76
C LYS A 126 -8.20 -2.15 14.93
N GLY A 127 -7.74 -0.90 15.00
CA GLY A 127 -8.22 0.19 14.14
C GLY A 127 -8.06 -0.14 12.66
N GLN A 128 -6.88 -0.62 12.24
CA GLN A 128 -6.63 -0.98 10.85
C GLN A 128 -7.35 -2.25 10.38
N ARG A 129 -7.62 -3.20 11.28
CA ARG A 129 -8.54 -4.31 10.99
C ARG A 129 -9.95 -3.79 10.71
N ASN A 130 -10.44 -2.83 11.49
CA ASN A 130 -11.75 -2.23 11.27
C ASN A 130 -11.78 -1.47 9.92
N PHE A 131 -10.67 -0.86 9.51
CA PHE A 131 -10.53 -0.28 8.18
C PHE A 131 -10.59 -1.31 7.05
N ALA A 132 -9.90 -2.44 7.20
CA ALA A 132 -10.02 -3.57 6.26
C ALA A 132 -11.49 -4.03 6.13
N ASN A 133 -12.18 -4.16 7.25
CA ASN A 133 -13.61 -4.51 7.28
C ASN A 133 -14.48 -3.43 6.60
N LYS A 134 -14.16 -2.14 6.76
CA LYS A 134 -14.85 -1.04 6.06
C LYS A 134 -14.71 -1.19 4.55
N ILE A 135 -13.49 -1.46 4.04
CA ILE A 135 -13.24 -1.73 2.61
C ILE A 135 -14.08 -2.92 2.12
N TRP A 136 -14.11 -4.01 2.91
CA TRP A 136 -14.92 -5.18 2.58
C TRP A 136 -16.42 -4.86 2.51
N ASN A 137 -16.94 -4.13 3.50
CA ASN A 137 -18.36 -3.75 3.57
C ASN A 137 -18.77 -2.82 2.44
N ILE A 138 -17.91 -1.87 2.05
CA ILE A 138 -18.10 -1.03 0.86
C ILE A 138 -18.26 -1.91 -0.38
N GLY A 139 -17.34 -2.84 -0.62
CA GLY A 139 -17.40 -3.72 -1.78
C GLY A 139 -18.65 -4.62 -1.78
N ARG A 140 -19.04 -5.14 -0.60
CA ARG A 140 -20.29 -5.90 -0.44
C ARG A 140 -21.52 -5.06 -0.80
N LEU A 141 -21.60 -3.81 -0.32
CA LEU A 141 -22.69 -2.89 -0.65
C LEU A 141 -22.81 -2.69 -2.16
N LEU A 142 -21.69 -2.42 -2.84
CA LEU A 142 -21.67 -2.22 -4.29
C LEU A 142 -22.08 -3.50 -5.03
N ALA A 143 -21.59 -4.66 -4.61
CA ALA A 143 -21.91 -5.95 -5.22
C ALA A 143 -23.40 -6.28 -5.14
N ILE A 144 -24.03 -6.09 -3.98
CA ILE A 144 -25.48 -6.37 -3.79
C ILE A 144 -26.34 -5.44 -4.67
N ASN A 145 -25.87 -4.23 -4.97
CA ASN A 145 -26.56 -3.29 -5.84
C ASN A 145 -26.27 -3.50 -7.33
N THR A 146 -25.30 -4.37 -7.67
CA THR A 146 -24.96 -4.66 -9.07
C THR A 146 -25.97 -5.66 -9.64
N ASP A 147 -26.73 -5.21 -10.63
CA ASP A 147 -27.59 -6.05 -11.47
C ASP A 147 -26.96 -6.11 -12.88
N ASP A 148 -26.53 -7.30 -13.28
CA ASP A 148 -25.85 -7.57 -14.55
C ASP A 148 -26.68 -7.15 -15.77
N SER A 149 -28.01 -7.05 -15.62
CA SER A 149 -28.93 -6.67 -16.69
C SER A 149 -28.96 -5.16 -16.99
N LYS A 150 -28.48 -4.30 -16.07
CA LYS A 150 -28.69 -2.83 -16.12
C LYS A 150 -27.42 -1.98 -16.18
N THR A 151 -26.23 -2.58 -16.08
CA THR A 151 -24.98 -1.85 -15.82
C THR A 151 -24.32 -1.19 -17.05
N ARG A 152 -24.95 -1.21 -18.23
CA ARG A 152 -24.36 -0.69 -19.49
C ARG A 152 -25.00 0.59 -20.04
N ALA A 153 -25.82 1.29 -19.27
CA ALA A 153 -26.30 2.60 -19.68
C ALA A 153 -25.19 3.65 -19.49
N ALA A 154 -24.77 4.31 -20.57
CA ALA A 154 -23.80 5.40 -20.50
C ALA A 154 -24.28 6.49 -19.52
N VAL A 155 -23.43 6.79 -18.53
CA VAL A 155 -23.71 7.75 -17.46
C VAL A 155 -23.74 9.18 -18.02
N ARG A 156 -24.85 9.57 -18.66
CA ARG A 156 -25.04 10.93 -19.18
C ARG A 156 -25.35 11.95 -18.09
N ASN A 157 -25.95 11.53 -16.97
CA ASN A 157 -26.40 12.44 -15.90
C ASN A 157 -25.69 12.16 -14.57
N LYS A 158 -24.49 12.70 -14.39
CA LYS A 158 -23.76 12.66 -13.11
C LYS A 158 -24.37 13.65 -12.13
N THR A 159 -24.65 13.22 -10.91
CA THR A 159 -25.08 14.13 -9.85
C THR A 159 -23.97 15.10 -9.44
N VAL A 160 -24.29 16.07 -8.58
CA VAL A 160 -23.26 16.95 -7.97
C VAL A 160 -22.32 16.13 -7.09
N HIS A 161 -22.83 15.18 -6.32
CA HIS A 161 -22.05 14.29 -5.46
C HIS A 161 -21.09 13.42 -6.28
N ASP A 162 -21.55 12.88 -7.41
CA ASP A 162 -20.73 12.10 -8.34
C ASP A 162 -19.55 12.90 -8.90
N ARG A 163 -19.81 14.12 -9.37
CA ARG A 163 -18.75 15.00 -9.90
C ARG A 163 -17.75 15.37 -8.80
N ARG A 164 -18.24 15.63 -7.59
CA ARG A 164 -17.43 15.98 -6.43
C ARG A 164 -16.50 14.83 -6.04
N ILE A 165 -17.01 13.61 -5.87
CA ILE A 165 -16.17 12.48 -5.44
C ILE A 165 -15.09 12.14 -6.48
N MET A 166 -15.40 12.23 -7.77
CA MET A 166 -14.41 12.01 -8.83
C MET A 166 -13.28 13.05 -8.78
N LYS A 167 -13.61 14.33 -8.53
CA LYS A 167 -12.61 15.39 -8.38
C LYS A 167 -11.77 15.16 -7.11
N GLN A 168 -12.41 14.81 -6.00
CA GLN A 168 -11.73 14.52 -4.74
C GLN A 168 -10.77 13.33 -4.90
N LEU A 169 -11.22 12.22 -5.51
CA LEU A 169 -10.39 11.05 -5.79
C LEU A 169 -9.14 11.42 -6.60
N ALA A 170 -9.30 12.23 -7.65
CA ALA A 170 -8.18 12.65 -8.48
C ALA A 170 -7.11 13.40 -7.66
N VAL A 171 -7.55 14.33 -6.81
CA VAL A 171 -6.65 15.09 -5.91
C VAL A 171 -6.02 14.18 -4.86
N THR A 172 -6.79 13.28 -4.26
CA THR A 172 -6.32 12.31 -3.26
C THR A 172 -5.23 11.42 -3.85
N VAL A 173 -5.47 10.80 -5.01
CA VAL A 173 -4.49 9.91 -5.64
C VAL A 173 -3.23 10.68 -6.04
N GLN A 174 -3.35 11.89 -6.60
CA GLN A 174 -2.18 12.70 -6.94
C GLN A 174 -1.35 13.06 -5.69
N THR A 175 -2.01 13.38 -4.58
CA THR A 175 -1.33 13.75 -3.33
C THR A 175 -0.68 12.53 -2.67
N ALA A 176 -1.37 11.39 -2.63
CA ALA A 176 -0.79 10.13 -2.16
C ALA A 176 0.39 9.68 -3.05
N THR A 177 0.30 9.87 -4.37
CA THR A 177 1.40 9.57 -5.31
C THR A 177 2.64 10.39 -4.98
N ARG A 178 2.51 11.71 -4.81
CA ARG A 178 3.63 12.58 -4.41
C ARG A 178 4.25 12.16 -3.08
N ALA A 179 3.42 11.77 -2.12
CA ALA A 179 3.89 11.28 -0.82
C ALA A 179 4.70 9.98 -0.97
N ILE A 180 4.22 9.01 -1.77
CA ILE A 180 4.96 7.77 -2.07
C ILE A 180 6.28 8.06 -2.79
N GLU A 181 6.26 8.91 -3.82
CA GLU A 181 7.46 9.31 -4.58
C GLU A 181 8.51 10.03 -3.71
N SER A 182 8.05 10.68 -2.63
CA SER A 182 8.91 11.33 -1.63
C SER A 182 9.22 10.43 -0.42
N TYR A 183 8.93 9.13 -0.52
CA TYR A 183 9.11 8.13 0.55
C TYR A 183 8.31 8.40 1.84
N LYS A 184 7.30 9.28 1.82
CA LYS A 184 6.40 9.59 2.96
C LYS A 184 5.19 8.66 2.97
N LEU A 185 5.44 7.37 3.15
CA LEU A 185 4.39 6.33 3.05
C LEU A 185 3.30 6.48 4.12
N ASN A 186 3.64 6.99 5.31
CA ASN A 186 2.66 7.26 6.37
C ASN A 186 1.62 8.31 5.92
N ILE A 187 2.09 9.40 5.30
CA ILE A 187 1.23 10.47 4.77
C ILE A 187 0.34 9.92 3.65
N ALA A 188 0.89 9.10 2.76
CA ALA A 188 0.09 8.45 1.72
C ALA A 188 -1.01 7.55 2.31
N ALA A 189 -0.66 6.73 3.31
CA ALA A 189 -1.61 5.86 4.01
C ALA A 189 -2.73 6.66 4.70
N GLU A 190 -2.39 7.76 5.39
CA GLU A 190 -3.35 8.65 6.04
C GLU A 190 -4.29 9.33 5.04
N ILE A 191 -3.76 9.88 3.94
CA ILE A 191 -4.57 10.49 2.87
C ILE A 191 -5.59 9.51 2.31
N LEU A 192 -5.16 8.27 2.05
CA LEU A 192 -6.03 7.23 1.52
C LEU A 192 -7.07 6.77 2.55
N TYR A 193 -6.67 6.59 3.81
CA TYR A 193 -7.59 6.27 4.91
C TYR A 193 -8.70 7.32 5.02
N GLU A 194 -8.33 8.60 5.12
CA GLU A 194 -9.25 9.73 5.27
C GLU A 194 -10.24 9.82 4.10
N PHE A 195 -9.75 9.63 2.87
CA PHE A 195 -10.60 9.63 1.70
C PHE A 195 -11.58 8.46 1.70
N VAL A 196 -11.12 7.24 1.95
CA VAL A 196 -11.98 6.04 1.89
C VAL A 196 -13.02 6.06 2.98
N TRP A 197 -12.61 6.39 4.21
CA TRP A 197 -13.52 6.37 5.35
C TRP A 197 -14.50 7.54 5.29
N HIS A 198 -13.99 8.77 5.27
CA HIS A 198 -14.81 9.95 5.52
C HIS A 198 -15.38 10.57 4.26
N GLN A 199 -14.68 10.53 3.13
CA GLN A 199 -15.18 11.12 1.88
C GLN A 199 -16.01 10.13 1.06
N PHE A 200 -15.50 8.92 0.87
CA PHE A 200 -16.17 7.92 0.06
C PHE A 200 -17.30 7.24 0.83
N ALA A 201 -17.01 6.64 1.99
CA ALA A 201 -18.02 5.85 2.68
C ALA A 201 -19.05 6.71 3.43
N ASP A 202 -18.59 7.58 4.35
CA ASP A 202 -19.52 8.31 5.23
C ASP A 202 -20.32 9.40 4.49
N VAL A 203 -19.74 10.01 3.44
CA VAL A 203 -20.39 11.09 2.69
C VAL A 203 -20.95 10.63 1.35
N TYR A 204 -20.10 10.15 0.44
CA TYR A 204 -20.55 9.89 -0.93
C TYR A 204 -21.52 8.71 -1.01
N LEU A 205 -21.18 7.54 -0.46
CA LEU A 205 -22.06 6.36 -0.50
C LEU A 205 -23.39 6.62 0.20
N GLU A 206 -23.41 7.35 1.31
CA GLU A 206 -24.67 7.72 1.96
C GLU A 206 -25.49 8.69 1.10
N SER A 207 -24.85 9.66 0.43
CA SER A 207 -25.56 10.66 -0.40
C SER A 207 -26.23 10.08 -1.65
N ILE A 208 -25.78 8.92 -2.14
CA ILE A 208 -26.31 8.27 -3.35
C ILE A 208 -27.31 7.15 -3.04
N LYS A 209 -27.44 6.74 -1.77
CA LYS A 209 -28.45 5.75 -1.36
C LYS A 209 -29.85 6.36 -1.48
N LYS A 210 -30.78 5.54 -1.95
CA LYS A 210 -32.21 5.81 -1.98
C LYS A 210 -32.96 4.70 -1.27
N LYS A 211 -34.21 4.97 -0.90
CA LYS A 211 -35.12 3.97 -0.35
C LYS A 211 -36.26 3.73 -1.33
N THR A 212 -36.66 2.48 -1.50
CA THR A 212 -37.92 2.12 -2.16
C THR A 212 -39.10 2.50 -1.25
N GLU A 213 -40.32 2.43 -1.79
CA GLU A 213 -41.54 2.60 -1.00
C GLU A 213 -41.66 1.56 0.12
N THR A 214 -41.12 0.36 -0.10
CA THR A 214 -41.03 -0.73 0.90
C THR A 214 -39.90 -0.54 1.93
N GLY A 215 -39.11 0.55 1.81
CA GLY A 215 -38.03 0.89 2.74
C GLY A 215 -36.67 0.26 2.42
N GLU A 216 -36.56 -0.51 1.33
CA GLU A 216 -35.30 -1.15 0.91
C GLU A 216 -34.30 -0.12 0.38
N VAL A 217 -33.06 -0.20 0.86
CA VAL A 217 -32.00 0.73 0.46
C VAL A 217 -31.32 0.25 -0.81
N TYR A 218 -31.25 1.10 -1.83
CA TYR A 218 -30.58 0.81 -3.10
C TYR A 218 -29.78 2.01 -3.63
N ILE A 219 -28.89 1.78 -4.60
CA ILE A 219 -28.11 2.82 -5.29
C ILE A 219 -28.56 2.89 -6.76
N PRO A 220 -28.98 4.07 -7.27
CA PRO A 220 -29.46 4.21 -8.64
C PRO A 220 -28.33 4.14 -9.68
N GLN A 221 -28.70 3.75 -10.92
CA GLN A 221 -27.76 3.31 -11.96
C GLN A 221 -26.91 4.36 -12.73
N PRO A 222 -26.94 5.69 -12.51
CA PRO A 222 -25.76 6.48 -12.87
C PRO A 222 -24.71 6.46 -11.75
N SER A 223 -25.13 6.64 -10.49
CA SER A 223 -24.21 6.79 -9.36
C SER A 223 -23.54 5.48 -8.96
N LEU A 224 -24.22 4.33 -9.12
CA LEU A 224 -23.61 3.03 -8.85
C LEU A 224 -22.37 2.78 -9.73
N GLY A 225 -22.47 3.04 -11.04
CA GLY A 225 -21.34 2.87 -11.96
C GLY A 225 -20.15 3.78 -11.61
N ILE A 226 -20.41 4.99 -11.11
CA ILE A 226 -19.38 5.91 -10.64
C ILE A 226 -18.77 5.40 -9.34
N ALA A 227 -19.58 4.91 -8.40
CA ALA A 227 -19.12 4.31 -7.16
C ALA A 227 -18.20 3.10 -7.43
N HIS A 228 -18.52 2.23 -8.40
CA HIS A 228 -17.62 1.16 -8.84
C HIS A 228 -16.32 1.70 -9.42
N SER A 229 -16.38 2.71 -10.29
CA SER A 229 -15.17 3.31 -10.87
C SER A 229 -14.26 3.91 -9.80
N VAL A 230 -14.83 4.64 -8.83
CA VAL A 230 -14.09 5.22 -7.70
C VAL A 230 -13.52 4.11 -6.82
N PHE A 231 -14.31 3.10 -6.48
CA PHE A 231 -13.86 1.99 -5.65
C PHE A 231 -12.74 1.17 -6.30
N ARG A 232 -12.81 0.95 -7.61
CA ARG A 232 -11.74 0.30 -8.37
C ARG A 232 -10.39 1.02 -8.20
N ASP A 233 -10.39 2.34 -8.31
CA ASP A 233 -9.17 3.14 -8.19
C ASP A 233 -8.72 3.28 -6.72
N ILE A 234 -9.65 3.26 -5.75
CA ILE A 234 -9.35 3.10 -4.31
C ILE A 234 -8.57 1.80 -4.06
N LEU A 235 -9.05 0.67 -4.59
CA LEU A 235 -8.41 -0.63 -4.39
C LEU A 235 -6.97 -0.61 -4.94
N LYS A 236 -6.78 -0.06 -6.15
CA LYS A 236 -5.44 0.13 -6.74
C LYS A 236 -4.53 0.98 -5.85
N ALA A 237 -5.03 2.10 -5.34
CA ALA A 237 -4.22 3.01 -4.52
C ALA A 237 -3.87 2.43 -3.14
N LEU A 238 -4.77 1.63 -2.55
CA LEU A 238 -4.54 0.96 -1.25
C LEU A 238 -3.70 -0.31 -1.35
N HIS A 239 -3.59 -0.93 -2.52
CA HIS A 239 -2.96 -2.24 -2.70
C HIS A 239 -1.50 -2.34 -2.15
N PRO A 240 -0.63 -1.31 -2.29
CA PRO A 240 0.71 -1.37 -1.67
C PRO A 240 0.69 -1.52 -0.14
N PHE A 241 -0.36 -1.01 0.51
CA PHE A 241 -0.52 -1.02 1.96
C PHE A 241 -1.29 -2.27 2.43
N MET A 242 -2.41 -2.57 1.78
CA MET A 242 -3.36 -3.63 2.16
C MET A 242 -3.61 -4.62 1.00
N PRO A 243 -2.60 -5.39 0.57
CA PRO A 243 -2.68 -6.18 -0.65
C PRO A 243 -3.74 -7.29 -0.61
N PHE A 244 -4.03 -7.90 0.54
CA PHE A 244 -4.87 -9.10 0.59
C PHE A 244 -6.37 -8.78 0.43
N VAL A 245 -6.89 -7.86 1.22
CA VAL A 245 -8.30 -7.43 1.17
C VAL A 245 -8.62 -6.73 -0.14
N THR A 246 -7.66 -5.96 -0.67
CA THR A 246 -7.85 -5.24 -1.94
C THR A 246 -7.86 -6.20 -3.13
N GLU A 247 -6.96 -7.19 -3.16
CA GLU A 247 -6.94 -8.24 -4.19
C GLU A 247 -8.21 -9.12 -4.11
N ALA A 248 -8.59 -9.57 -2.91
CA ALA A 248 -9.78 -10.38 -2.72
C ALA A 248 -11.05 -9.65 -3.20
N MET A 249 -11.16 -8.35 -2.90
CA MET A 249 -12.28 -7.55 -3.39
C MET A 249 -12.22 -7.30 -4.88
N TRP A 250 -11.04 -7.03 -5.44
CA TRP A 250 -10.85 -6.85 -6.88
C TRP A 250 -11.34 -8.06 -7.68
N GLN A 251 -10.99 -9.27 -7.23
CA GLN A 251 -11.41 -10.53 -7.83
C GLN A 251 -12.91 -10.76 -7.67
N ARG A 252 -13.45 -10.55 -6.46
CA ARG A 252 -14.89 -10.69 -6.18
C ARG A 252 -15.74 -9.79 -7.09
N MET A 253 -15.27 -8.57 -7.34
CA MET A 253 -15.96 -7.60 -8.20
C MET A 253 -15.68 -7.77 -9.70
N SER A 254 -14.82 -8.74 -10.07
CA SER A 254 -14.39 -8.97 -11.45
C SER A 254 -13.83 -7.73 -12.15
N TYR A 255 -13.21 -6.80 -11.41
CA TYR A 255 -12.74 -5.52 -11.96
C TYR A 255 -11.61 -5.66 -12.98
N GLY A 256 -10.71 -6.63 -12.79
CA GLY A 256 -9.65 -6.96 -13.74
C GLY A 256 -10.06 -7.96 -14.81
N LYS A 257 -11.32 -8.42 -14.80
CA LYS A 257 -11.80 -9.60 -15.54
C LYS A 257 -11.02 -10.86 -15.17
N LYS A 258 -9.79 -11.00 -15.67
CA LYS A 258 -8.85 -12.11 -15.42
C LYS A 258 -7.47 -11.65 -14.92
N THR A 259 -7.22 -10.35 -14.78
CA THR A 259 -5.97 -9.82 -14.23
C THR A 259 -6.07 -9.63 -12.71
N MET A 260 -5.00 -10.02 -12.01
CA MET A 260 -4.83 -9.72 -10.58
C MET A 260 -4.55 -8.22 -10.39
N LEU A 261 -4.99 -7.68 -9.26
CA LEU A 261 -4.79 -6.27 -8.93
C LEU A 261 -3.31 -5.90 -8.87
N ILE A 262 -2.45 -6.80 -8.38
CA ILE A 262 -0.99 -6.59 -8.33
C ILE A 262 -0.35 -6.29 -9.70
N ALA A 263 -0.97 -6.73 -10.80
CA ALA A 263 -0.47 -6.50 -12.16
C ALA A 263 -1.02 -5.22 -12.80
N GLU A 264 -1.93 -4.51 -12.11
CA GLU A 264 -2.59 -3.34 -12.65
C GLU A 264 -1.74 -2.08 -12.53
N SER A 265 -1.94 -1.17 -13.47
CA SER A 265 -1.31 0.15 -13.41
C SER A 265 -1.88 1.00 -12.27
N TRP A 266 -1.00 1.73 -11.59
CA TRP A 266 -1.36 2.78 -10.63
C TRP A 266 -2.34 3.80 -11.26
N PRO A 267 -3.36 4.28 -10.53
CA PRO A 267 -4.34 5.21 -11.10
C PRO A 267 -3.68 6.55 -11.47
N LYS A 268 -3.96 7.04 -12.68
CA LYS A 268 -3.40 8.30 -13.20
C LYS A 268 -4.52 9.27 -13.54
N TYR A 269 -4.42 10.48 -13.01
CA TYR A 269 -5.32 11.58 -13.34
C TYR A 269 -4.52 12.72 -13.94
N LYS A 270 -4.97 13.22 -15.09
CA LYS A 270 -4.42 14.45 -15.67
C LYS A 270 -4.93 15.63 -14.84
N THR A 271 -4.02 16.44 -14.31
CA THR A 271 -4.35 17.80 -13.90
C THR A 271 -4.80 18.54 -15.15
N LYS A 272 -6.05 19.02 -15.18
CA LYS A 272 -6.37 20.13 -16.07
C LYS A 272 -5.67 21.34 -15.44
N SER A 273 -4.66 21.86 -16.14
CA SER A 273 -4.05 23.17 -15.86
C SER A 273 -5.13 24.24 -15.85
#